data_AF-A0A136LYQ4-F1
#
_entry.id   AF-A0A136LYQ4-F1
#
_cell.length_a   1.000
_cell.length_b   1.000
_cell.length_c   1.000
_cell.angle_alpha   90.00
_cell.angle_beta   90.00
_cell.angle_gamma   90.00
#
_symmetry.space_group_name_H-M   'P 1'
#
loop_
_entity.id
_entity.type
_entity.pdbx_description
1 polymer ?
#
loop_
_entity_poly.entity_id
_entity_poly.type
_entity_poly.pdbx_seq_one_letter_code
_entity_poly.pdbx_strand_id
1 'polypeptide(L)'
;MKNSAKALLLGIVFSFLVASPVSAQYDTEQITPVYREDGEVYGIDIAASDRVSFFPTGCESIDKVTIEAKNAIKGEIILRKLDENPKPDAGEIDNVFEYCELEFDGIDADDIQSTEVELKVRKSWIEDNNLSEDDIALFTFNEDDNTWSRENTAQKTESSIYFFYDSEAGNFPYWAVGQRSESFLSSINAGVILLCCIVSLLLLILLAFALAARRRGNA
;
A
#
# COMPACT_ATOMS: atom_id res chain seq x y z
N MET A 1 34.44 26.35 -73.99
CA MET A 1 35.55 25.40 -73.73
C MET A 1 35.55 25.06 -72.25
N LYS A 2 35.44 23.75 -71.90
CA LYS A 2 35.74 23.11 -70.60
C LYS A 2 34.82 23.50 -69.41
N ASN A 3 34.35 22.66 -68.49
CA ASN A 3 34.40 21.22 -68.18
C ASN A 3 33.19 20.95 -67.23
N SER A 4 32.38 19.92 -67.44
CA SER A 4 32.36 18.65 -66.70
C SER A 4 32.23 18.73 -65.17
N ALA A 5 31.09 18.26 -64.63
CA ALA A 5 31.01 17.29 -63.52
C ALA A 5 29.54 16.86 -63.30
N LYS A 6 29.20 15.62 -63.67
CA LYS A 6 28.00 14.91 -63.21
C LYS A 6 28.34 14.21 -61.90
N ALA A 7 27.72 14.63 -60.79
CA ALA A 7 27.79 13.91 -59.52
C ALA A 7 26.61 12.93 -59.43
N LEU A 8 26.94 11.64 -59.33
CA LEU A 8 26.01 10.56 -59.02
C LEU A 8 25.81 10.54 -57.50
N LEU A 9 24.59 10.82 -57.02
CA LEU A 9 24.23 10.66 -55.61
C LEU A 9 23.47 9.33 -55.45
N LEU A 10 24.15 8.35 -54.84
CA LEU A 10 23.52 7.13 -54.33
C LEU A 10 22.65 7.50 -53.12
N GLY A 11 21.33 7.41 -53.27
CA GLY A 11 20.40 7.52 -52.16
C GLY A 11 20.39 6.24 -51.32
N ILE A 12 20.94 6.29 -50.11
CA ILE A 12 20.72 5.29 -49.07
C ILE A 12 19.39 5.62 -48.40
N VAL A 13 18.39 4.75 -48.56
CA VAL A 13 17.10 4.87 -47.87
C VAL A 13 17.29 4.35 -46.43
N PHE A 14 17.41 5.26 -45.47
CA PHE A 14 17.30 4.95 -44.05
C PHE A 14 15.80 4.87 -43.71
N SER A 15 15.27 3.66 -43.60
CA SER A 15 13.94 3.45 -43.01
C SER A 15 14.03 3.69 -41.52
N PHE A 16 13.63 4.88 -41.07
CA PHE A 16 13.38 5.14 -39.66
C PHE A 16 12.15 4.34 -39.22
N LEU A 17 12.37 3.36 -38.36
CA LEU A 17 11.31 2.76 -37.55
C LEU A 17 10.85 3.86 -36.58
N VAL A 18 9.77 4.56 -36.91
CA VAL A 18 9.15 5.54 -36.00
C VAL A 18 8.44 4.72 -34.93
N ALA A 19 9.06 4.61 -33.75
CA ALA A 19 8.36 4.14 -32.57
C ALA A 19 7.16 5.07 -32.34
N SER A 20 5.96 4.49 -32.33
CA SER A 20 4.74 5.23 -32.02
C SER A 20 4.90 5.89 -30.65
N PRO A 21 4.63 7.20 -30.51
CA PRO A 21 4.56 7.79 -29.18
C PRO A 21 3.38 7.13 -28.45
N VAL A 22 3.68 6.40 -27.38
CA VAL A 22 2.70 6.09 -26.34
C VAL A 22 2.25 7.45 -25.81
N SER A 23 1.09 7.93 -26.26
CA SER A 23 0.47 9.09 -25.66
C SER A 23 0.04 8.68 -24.26
N ALA A 24 0.75 9.15 -23.24
CA ALA A 24 0.23 9.15 -21.89
C ALA A 24 -1.09 9.92 -21.93
N GLN A 25 -2.21 9.19 -21.78
CA GLN A 25 -3.51 9.80 -21.65
C GLN A 25 -3.54 10.39 -20.23
N TYR A 26 -3.27 11.69 -20.13
CA TYR A 26 -3.38 12.39 -18.86
C TYR A 26 -4.86 12.48 -18.53
N ASP A 27 -5.27 11.80 -17.45
CA ASP A 27 -6.60 11.90 -16.88
C ASP A 27 -6.77 13.33 -16.31
N THR A 28 -7.58 14.15 -16.97
CA THR A 28 -7.65 15.60 -16.73
C THR A 28 -8.74 16.03 -15.75
N GLU A 29 -9.51 15.11 -15.19
CA GLU A 29 -10.55 15.44 -14.21
C GLU A 29 -9.99 15.40 -12.78
N GLN A 30 -9.15 16.38 -12.45
CA GLN A 30 -8.73 16.59 -11.07
C GLN A 30 -9.85 17.26 -10.27
N ILE A 31 -10.41 16.54 -9.29
CA ILE A 31 -11.40 17.11 -8.37
C ILE A 31 -10.67 17.86 -7.26
N THR A 32 -11.06 19.12 -7.06
CA THR A 32 -10.58 19.94 -5.94
C THR A 32 -11.47 19.76 -4.72
N PRO A 33 -10.91 19.56 -3.51
CA PRO A 33 -11.72 19.40 -2.32
C PRO A 33 -12.37 20.72 -1.88
N VAL A 34 -13.53 20.59 -1.23
CA VAL A 34 -14.09 21.61 -0.35
C VAL A 34 -13.71 21.25 1.08
N TYR A 35 -12.98 22.15 1.75
CA TYR A 35 -12.60 21.95 3.15
C TYR A 35 -13.77 22.31 4.06
N ARG A 36 -14.09 21.40 4.98
CA ARG A 36 -15.17 21.53 5.96
C ARG A 36 -14.66 21.05 7.34
N GLU A 37 -15.48 21.19 8.39
CA GLU A 37 -15.11 20.72 9.74
C GLU A 37 -14.91 19.21 9.82
N ASP A 38 -15.53 18.46 8.91
CA ASP A 38 -15.53 17.00 8.82
C ASP A 38 -14.40 16.42 7.96
N GLY A 39 -13.66 17.24 7.20
CA GLY A 39 -12.51 16.80 6.40
C GLY A 39 -12.40 17.46 5.02
N GLU A 40 -11.69 16.79 4.13
CA GLU A 40 -11.62 17.13 2.71
C GLU A 40 -12.78 16.48 1.97
N VAL A 41 -13.63 17.28 1.34
CA VAL A 41 -14.83 16.76 0.65
C VAL A 41 -14.70 16.89 -0.86
N TYR A 42 -14.85 15.76 -1.55
CA TYR A 42 -14.77 15.62 -2.99
C TYR A 42 -16.15 15.29 -3.55
N GLY A 43 -16.74 16.22 -4.31
CA GLY A 43 -18.00 15.96 -5.01
C GLY A 43 -17.77 15.09 -6.24
N ILE A 44 -18.39 13.92 -6.29
CA ILE A 44 -18.26 12.93 -7.36
C ILE A 44 -19.55 12.87 -8.19
N ASP A 45 -19.41 12.86 -9.51
CA ASP A 45 -20.50 12.62 -10.46
C ASP A 45 -19.89 11.96 -11.71
N ILE A 46 -19.75 10.63 -11.68
CA ILE A 46 -19.12 9.86 -12.76
C ILE A 46 -20.03 8.73 -13.24
N ALA A 47 -19.92 8.38 -14.52
CA ALA A 47 -20.73 7.33 -15.12
C ALA A 47 -20.19 5.92 -14.78
N ALA A 48 -20.97 4.90 -15.12
CA ALA A 48 -20.54 3.51 -14.97
C ALA A 48 -19.27 3.22 -15.79
N SER A 49 -18.32 2.51 -15.21
CA SER A 49 -17.01 2.17 -15.76
C SER A 49 -16.06 3.37 -15.98
N ASP A 50 -16.44 4.58 -15.55
CA ASP A 50 -15.53 5.72 -15.50
C ASP A 50 -14.68 5.69 -14.23
N ARG A 51 -13.60 6.46 -14.26
CA ARG A 51 -12.67 6.62 -13.14
C ARG A 51 -12.55 8.07 -12.76
N VAL A 52 -12.23 8.31 -11.50
CA VAL A 52 -11.92 9.64 -11.00
C VAL A 52 -10.75 9.60 -10.04
N SER A 53 -9.88 10.61 -10.13
CA SER A 53 -8.71 10.74 -9.27
C SER A 53 -8.73 12.03 -8.48
N PHE A 54 -8.33 11.96 -7.22
CA PHE A 54 -8.14 13.14 -6.37
C PHE A 54 -6.90 13.00 -5.49
N PHE A 55 -6.39 14.14 -5.01
CA PHE A 55 -5.11 14.26 -4.31
C PHE A 55 -5.34 14.86 -2.92
N PRO A 56 -5.48 14.00 -1.90
CA PRO A 56 -5.61 14.43 -0.52
C PRO A 56 -4.47 15.29 -0.02
N THR A 57 -4.78 16.20 0.90
CA THR A 57 -3.78 16.95 1.67
C THR A 57 -3.94 16.82 3.18
N GLY A 58 -5.12 16.40 3.65
CA GLY A 58 -5.43 16.20 5.06
C GLY A 58 -4.81 14.93 5.64
N CYS A 59 -4.84 13.85 4.86
CA CYS A 59 -4.11 12.62 5.13
C CYS A 59 -2.77 12.65 4.40
N GLU A 60 -1.70 13.09 5.08
CA GLU A 60 -0.37 13.28 4.47
C GLU A 60 0.23 12.01 3.87
N SER A 61 -0.19 10.85 4.40
CA SER A 61 0.23 9.51 3.96
C SER A 61 -0.39 9.08 2.64
N ILE A 62 -1.43 9.77 2.16
CA ILE A 62 -2.15 9.45 0.93
C ILE A 62 -1.82 10.53 -0.11
N ASP A 63 -1.19 10.12 -1.20
CA ASP A 63 -0.82 11.02 -2.30
C ASP A 63 -1.95 11.17 -3.31
N LYS A 64 -2.60 10.06 -3.66
CA LYS A 64 -3.69 10.02 -4.64
C LYS A 64 -4.64 8.88 -4.33
N VAL A 65 -5.93 9.12 -4.52
CA VAL A 65 -6.97 8.08 -4.55
C VAL A 65 -7.60 8.07 -5.93
N THR A 66 -7.78 6.88 -6.49
CA THR A 66 -8.50 6.65 -7.75
C THR A 66 -9.66 5.71 -7.50
N ILE A 67 -10.87 6.14 -7.85
CA ILE A 67 -12.09 5.33 -7.77
C ILE A 67 -12.52 4.95 -9.17
N GLU A 68 -12.76 3.65 -9.40
CA GLU A 68 -13.41 3.15 -10.61
C GLU A 68 -14.85 2.77 -10.27
N ALA A 69 -15.80 3.32 -11.02
CA ALA A 69 -17.21 3.08 -10.76
C ALA A 69 -17.69 1.82 -11.51
N LYS A 70 -18.43 0.96 -10.82
CA LYS A 70 -19.15 -0.17 -11.43
C LYS A 70 -20.46 0.29 -12.07
N ASN A 71 -21.21 1.14 -11.35
CA ASN A 71 -22.41 1.83 -11.82
C ASN A 71 -22.18 3.34 -11.78
N ALA A 72 -23.11 4.14 -12.31
CA ALA A 72 -22.99 5.59 -12.17
C ALA A 72 -23.11 6.00 -10.71
N ILE A 73 -22.16 6.80 -10.22
CA ILE A 73 -22.12 7.27 -8.83
C ILE A 73 -22.22 8.80 -8.78
N LYS A 74 -23.00 9.29 -7.82
CA LYS A 74 -23.17 10.72 -7.57
C LYS A 74 -23.32 10.98 -6.09
N GLY A 75 -22.38 11.72 -5.52
CA GLY A 75 -22.39 12.04 -4.09
C GLY A 75 -21.08 12.69 -3.66
N GLU A 76 -20.69 12.47 -2.42
CA GLU A 76 -19.47 13.04 -1.85
C GLU A 76 -18.58 11.93 -1.26
N ILE A 77 -17.28 12.11 -1.43
CA ILE A 77 -16.26 11.36 -0.70
C ILE A 77 -15.64 12.31 0.31
N ILE A 78 -15.65 11.92 1.59
CA ILE A 78 -15.09 12.70 2.69
C ILE A 78 -13.88 11.95 3.21
N LEU A 79 -12.71 12.59 3.17
CA LEU A 79 -11.49 12.01 3.72
C LEU A 79 -11.00 12.86 4.89
N ARG A 80 -10.70 12.21 6.01
CA ARG A 80 -10.16 12.88 7.19
C ARG A 80 -9.06 12.10 7.85
N LYS A 81 -8.10 12.84 8.39
CA LYS A 81 -7.07 12.30 9.28
C LYS A 81 -7.67 12.03 10.65
N LEU A 82 -7.27 10.93 11.25
CA LEU A 82 -7.60 10.58 12.62
C LEU A 82 -6.36 10.72 13.51
N ASP A 83 -6.54 11.31 14.70
CA ASP A 83 -5.45 11.50 15.67
C ASP A 83 -5.10 10.21 16.43
N GLU A 84 -6.04 9.26 16.50
CA GLU A 84 -5.91 8.01 17.25
C GLU A 84 -6.43 6.84 16.43
N ASN A 85 -6.06 5.61 16.83
CA ASN A 85 -6.57 4.38 16.22
C ASN A 85 -8.10 4.32 16.40
N PRO A 86 -8.91 4.30 15.30
CA PRO A 86 -10.37 4.24 15.41
C PRO A 86 -10.89 2.91 15.96
N LYS A 87 -10.06 1.85 15.94
CA LYS A 87 -10.44 0.48 16.31
C LYS A 87 -9.35 -0.12 17.23
N PRO A 88 -9.24 0.35 18.49
CA PRO A 88 -8.18 -0.08 19.41
C PRO A 88 -8.26 -1.56 19.82
N ASP A 89 -9.45 -2.15 19.75
CA ASP A 89 -9.69 -3.55 20.15
C ASP A 89 -9.40 -4.58 19.03
N ALA A 90 -9.08 -4.13 17.81
CA ALA A 90 -8.99 -4.95 16.59
C ALA A 90 -7.60 -5.57 16.31
N GLY A 91 -6.71 -5.52 17.29
CA GLY A 91 -5.28 -5.83 17.10
C GLY A 91 -4.48 -4.59 16.72
N GLU A 92 -3.17 -4.66 16.95
CA GLU A 92 -2.25 -3.55 16.73
C GLU A 92 -1.55 -3.68 15.38
N ILE A 93 -1.49 -2.56 14.65
CA ILE A 93 -0.56 -2.39 13.54
C ILE A 93 0.74 -1.85 14.15
N ASP A 94 1.85 -2.51 13.86
CA ASP A 94 3.16 -2.06 14.31
C ASP A 94 3.49 -0.70 13.65
N ASN A 95 4.03 0.23 14.44
CA ASN A 95 4.51 1.55 13.99
C ASN A 95 3.62 2.21 12.91
N VAL A 96 2.51 2.82 13.34
CA VAL A 96 1.61 3.52 12.42
C VAL A 96 2.12 4.93 12.12
N PHE A 97 2.18 5.27 10.83
CA PHE A 97 2.49 6.61 10.34
C PHE A 97 1.27 7.51 10.44
N GLU A 98 0.11 7.05 9.98
CA GLU A 98 -1.13 7.81 9.98
C GLU A 98 -2.36 6.91 9.88
N TYR A 99 -3.47 7.35 10.50
CA TYR A 99 -4.81 6.78 10.34
C TYR A 99 -5.70 7.76 9.58
N CYS A 100 -6.54 7.22 8.70
CA CYS A 100 -7.47 7.98 7.88
C CYS A 100 -8.86 7.33 7.90
N GLU A 101 -9.90 8.13 7.78
CA GLU A 101 -11.26 7.68 7.55
C GLU A 101 -11.75 8.21 6.20
N LEU A 102 -12.33 7.30 5.41
CA LEU A 102 -13.02 7.54 4.16
C LEU A 102 -14.52 7.30 4.38
N GLU A 103 -15.32 8.34 4.19
CA GLU A 103 -16.78 8.26 4.24
C GLU A 103 -17.37 8.54 2.86
N PHE A 104 -18.45 7.83 2.55
CA PHE A 104 -19.26 8.01 1.35
C PHE A 104 -20.61 8.61 1.74
N ASP A 105 -20.92 9.82 1.24
CA ASP A 105 -22.26 10.42 1.36
C ASP A 105 -23.00 10.35 0.03
N GLY A 106 -24.13 9.63 0.01
CA GLY A 106 -24.92 9.42 -1.20
C GLY A 106 -24.32 8.45 -2.23
N ILE A 107 -23.22 7.76 -1.90
CA ILE A 107 -22.58 6.74 -2.76
C ILE A 107 -22.70 5.37 -2.07
N ASP A 108 -23.20 4.38 -2.80
CA ASP A 108 -23.19 2.99 -2.34
C ASP A 108 -21.83 2.34 -2.65
N ALA A 109 -21.23 1.69 -1.65
CA ALA A 109 -19.95 1.01 -1.81
C ALA A 109 -20.03 -0.15 -2.84
N ASP A 110 -21.22 -0.72 -3.06
CA ASP A 110 -21.44 -1.78 -4.07
C ASP A 110 -21.40 -1.25 -5.52
N ASP A 111 -21.51 0.07 -5.69
CA ASP A 111 -21.39 0.76 -6.98
C ASP A 111 -19.92 1.10 -7.32
N ILE A 112 -18.98 0.84 -6.42
CA ILE A 112 -17.54 1.04 -6.64
C ILE A 112 -16.90 -0.28 -7.07
N GLN A 113 -16.24 -0.27 -8.24
CA GLN A 113 -15.56 -1.42 -8.81
C GLN A 113 -14.18 -1.66 -8.18
N SER A 114 -13.41 -0.60 -7.96
CA SER A 114 -12.10 -0.64 -7.30
C SER A 114 -11.70 0.71 -6.74
N THR A 115 -10.86 0.67 -5.71
CA THR A 115 -10.21 1.84 -5.11
C THR A 115 -8.71 1.61 -5.14
N GLU A 116 -7.98 2.44 -5.89
CA GLU A 116 -6.52 2.43 -5.92
C GLU A 116 -5.99 3.61 -5.11
N VAL A 117 -5.02 3.35 -4.24
CA VAL A 117 -4.42 4.35 -3.35
C VAL A 117 -2.92 4.41 -3.60
N GLU A 118 -2.43 5.61 -3.92
CA GLU A 118 -1.00 5.89 -3.91
C GLU A 118 -0.62 6.47 -2.55
N LEU A 119 0.30 5.82 -1.86
CA LEU A 119 0.80 6.25 -0.56
C LEU A 119 2.07 7.10 -0.75
N LYS A 120 2.32 7.98 0.22
CA LYS A 120 3.55 8.76 0.31
C LYS A 120 4.03 8.81 1.76
N VAL A 121 5.19 8.24 2.03
CA VAL A 121 5.76 8.15 3.40
C VAL A 121 7.10 8.89 3.47
N ARG A 122 7.28 9.69 4.53
CA ARG A 122 8.52 10.46 4.74
C ARG A 122 9.68 9.50 5.06
N LYS A 123 10.82 9.69 4.38
CA LYS A 123 12.04 8.92 4.62
C LYS A 123 12.51 9.02 6.07
N SER A 124 12.40 10.20 6.67
CA SER A 124 12.77 10.42 8.08
C SER A 124 11.95 9.57 9.05
N TRP A 125 10.65 9.38 8.79
CA TRP A 125 9.82 8.55 9.67
C TRP A 125 10.22 7.07 9.57
N ILE A 126 10.55 6.58 8.37
CA ILE A 126 11.08 5.23 8.16
C ILE A 126 12.40 5.04 8.93
N GLU A 127 13.32 6.00 8.80
CA GLU A 127 14.61 6.00 9.51
C GLU A 127 14.44 6.05 11.03
N ASP A 128 13.59 6.94 11.55
CA ASP A 128 13.32 7.11 12.98
C ASP A 128 12.73 5.84 13.61
N ASN A 129 12.01 5.03 12.83
CA ASN A 129 11.41 3.77 13.27
C ASN A 129 12.26 2.53 12.93
N ASN A 130 13.48 2.71 12.39
CA ASN A 130 14.38 1.62 11.95
C ASN A 130 13.73 0.64 10.96
N LEU A 131 12.94 1.16 10.03
CA LEU A 131 12.22 0.39 9.01
C LEU A 131 13.00 0.37 7.68
N SER A 132 12.72 -0.62 6.83
CA SER A 132 13.07 -0.62 5.41
C SER A 132 11.97 0.05 4.57
N GLU A 133 12.31 0.47 3.35
CA GLU A 133 11.32 0.92 2.36
C GLU A 133 10.30 -0.18 2.03
N ASP A 134 10.71 -1.45 2.12
CA ASP A 134 9.86 -2.64 1.90
C ASP A 134 8.92 -2.96 3.07
N ASP A 135 9.07 -2.28 4.21
CA ASP A 135 8.29 -2.54 5.42
C ASP A 135 7.04 -1.66 5.49
N ILE A 136 6.64 -1.00 4.40
CA ILE A 136 5.46 -0.12 4.37
C ILE A 136 4.28 -0.83 3.73
N ALA A 137 3.11 -0.74 4.36
CA ALA A 137 1.87 -1.23 3.79
C ALA A 137 0.67 -0.33 4.12
N LEU A 138 -0.33 -0.39 3.25
CA LEU A 138 -1.69 0.03 3.55
C LEU A 138 -2.39 -1.08 4.32
N PHE A 139 -3.16 -0.69 5.33
CA PHE A 139 -4.09 -1.55 6.05
C PHE A 139 -5.49 -0.97 5.93
N THR A 140 -6.46 -1.84 5.70
CA THR A 140 -7.88 -1.50 5.70
C THR A 140 -8.58 -2.25 6.83
N PHE A 141 -9.54 -1.60 7.47
CA PHE A 141 -10.29 -2.22 8.56
C PHE A 141 -11.58 -2.86 8.04
N ASN A 142 -11.73 -4.16 8.25
CA ASN A 142 -12.96 -4.86 7.94
C ASN A 142 -13.87 -4.90 9.18
N GLU A 143 -15.04 -4.25 9.09
CA GLU A 143 -15.98 -4.20 10.20
C GLU A 143 -16.65 -5.55 10.49
N ASP A 144 -16.75 -6.44 9.50
CA ASP A 144 -17.43 -7.73 9.64
C ASP A 144 -16.64 -8.72 10.51
N ASP A 145 -15.31 -8.71 10.39
CA ASP A 145 -14.41 -9.57 11.16
C ASP A 145 -13.71 -8.84 12.31
N ASN A 146 -13.88 -7.51 12.38
CA ASN A 146 -13.24 -6.63 13.36
C ASN A 146 -11.70 -6.77 13.34
N THR A 147 -11.11 -6.78 12.14
CA THR A 147 -9.66 -6.89 11.95
C THR A 147 -9.09 -5.89 10.96
N TRP A 148 -7.84 -5.51 11.19
CA TRP A 148 -7.02 -4.84 10.20
C TRP A 148 -6.44 -5.84 9.21
N SER A 149 -6.75 -5.65 7.93
CA SER A 149 -6.21 -6.45 6.84
C SER A 149 -5.11 -5.68 6.12
N ARG A 150 -3.98 -6.34 5.91
CA ARG A 150 -2.87 -5.79 5.12
C ARG A 150 -3.20 -5.91 3.63
N GLU A 151 -3.13 -4.80 2.93
CA GLU A 151 -3.29 -4.77 1.48
C GLU A 151 -2.00 -5.09 0.75
N ASN A 152 -2.11 -5.47 -0.53
CA ASN A 152 -0.94 -5.63 -1.38
C ASN A 152 -0.40 -4.24 -1.75
N THR A 153 0.74 -3.87 -1.15
CA THR A 153 1.40 -2.59 -1.35
C THR A 153 2.76 -2.81 -2.03
N ALA A 154 3.00 -2.11 -3.14
CA ALA A 154 4.25 -2.18 -3.88
C ALA A 154 4.92 -0.80 -3.95
N GLN A 155 6.22 -0.73 -3.69
CA GLN A 155 6.98 0.50 -3.89
C GLN A 155 7.01 0.85 -5.38
N LYS A 156 6.65 2.09 -5.69
CA LYS A 156 6.57 2.60 -7.06
C LYS A 156 7.79 3.40 -7.43
N THR A 157 8.14 4.38 -6.60
CA THR A 157 9.21 5.34 -6.86
C THR A 157 9.63 6.05 -5.57
N GLU A 158 10.62 6.92 -5.67
CA GLU A 158 11.11 7.71 -4.55
C GLU A 158 11.50 9.13 -4.98
N SER A 159 11.52 10.01 -4.01
CA SER A 159 12.09 11.37 -4.11
C SER A 159 13.19 11.56 -3.07
N SER A 160 13.70 12.78 -2.94
CA SER A 160 14.64 13.14 -1.88
C SER A 160 14.02 13.11 -0.47
N ILE A 161 12.69 13.17 -0.35
CA ILE A 161 12.00 13.32 0.95
C ILE A 161 11.04 12.16 1.24
N TYR A 162 10.50 11.52 0.20
CA TYR A 162 9.45 10.51 0.33
C TYR A 162 9.73 9.25 -0.48
N PHE A 163 9.17 8.15 0.01
CA PHE A 163 8.89 6.95 -0.78
C PHE A 163 7.42 6.95 -1.20
N PHE A 164 7.15 6.45 -2.39
CA PHE A 164 5.81 6.33 -2.96
C PHE A 164 5.47 4.88 -3.24
N TYR A 165 4.22 4.51 -2.96
CA TYR A 165 3.73 3.14 -3.05
C TYR A 165 2.38 3.11 -3.76
N ASP A 166 2.10 2.04 -4.49
CA ASP A 166 0.78 1.74 -5.04
C ASP A 166 0.14 0.61 -4.21
N SER A 167 -1.15 0.73 -3.90
CA SER A 167 -1.93 -0.29 -3.22
C SER A 167 -3.37 -0.30 -3.73
N GLU A 168 -3.99 -1.47 -3.79
CA GLU A 168 -5.43 -1.60 -3.96
C GLU A 168 -6.08 -1.62 -2.57
N ALA A 169 -7.05 -0.74 -2.34
CA ALA A 169 -7.81 -0.70 -1.09
C ALA A 169 -9.17 -1.36 -1.29
N GLY A 170 -9.61 -2.15 -0.30
CA GLY A 170 -11.04 -2.46 -0.18
C GLY A 170 -11.87 -1.19 0.05
N ASN A 171 -13.18 -1.27 -0.22
CA ASN A 171 -14.13 -0.18 0.02
C ASN A 171 -14.48 -0.07 1.52
N PHE A 172 -13.45 0.00 2.37
CA PHE A 172 -13.56 0.05 3.82
C PHE A 172 -13.35 1.47 4.35
N PRO A 173 -14.04 1.86 5.43
CA PRO A 173 -14.06 3.23 5.90
C PRO A 173 -12.77 3.65 6.62
N TYR A 174 -12.00 2.72 7.20
CA TYR A 174 -10.78 3.06 7.94
C TYR A 174 -9.53 2.52 7.29
N TRP A 175 -8.56 3.40 7.11
CA TRP A 175 -7.25 3.10 6.54
C TRP A 175 -6.15 3.45 7.54
N ALA A 176 -5.07 2.69 7.49
CA ALA A 176 -3.85 2.99 8.21
C ALA A 176 -2.64 2.74 7.30
N VAL A 177 -1.65 3.62 7.39
CA VAL A 177 -0.33 3.42 6.76
C VAL A 177 0.66 3.14 7.86
N GLY A 178 1.33 1.98 7.82
CA GLY A 178 2.18 1.55 8.92
C GLY A 178 3.15 0.45 8.52
N GLN A 179 3.81 -0.12 9.52
CA GLN A 179 4.78 -1.18 9.30
C GLN A 179 4.09 -2.48 8.90
N ARG A 180 4.50 -3.03 7.76
CA ARG A 180 4.28 -4.42 7.38
C ARG A 180 5.04 -5.32 8.33
N SER A 181 4.39 -5.83 9.38
CA SER A 181 4.96 -6.93 10.14
C SER A 181 4.67 -8.26 9.45
N GLU A 182 5.74 -8.96 9.07
CA GLU A 182 5.68 -10.40 8.86
C GLU A 182 5.71 -11.02 10.26
N SER A 183 4.59 -11.58 10.73
CA SER A 183 4.63 -12.30 12.00
C SER A 183 5.69 -13.41 11.86
N PHE A 184 6.76 -13.36 12.65
CA PHE A 184 7.86 -14.33 12.53
C PHE A 184 7.37 -15.78 12.68
N LEU A 185 6.24 -15.96 13.36
CA LEU A 185 5.59 -17.25 13.53
C LEU A 185 4.82 -17.74 12.29
N SER A 186 4.29 -16.84 11.44
CA SER A 186 3.60 -17.24 10.19
C SER A 186 4.56 -17.77 9.14
N SER A 187 5.84 -17.41 9.21
CA SER A 187 6.89 -17.91 8.31
C SER A 187 7.43 -19.29 8.71
N ILE A 188 7.22 -19.73 9.96
CA ILE A 188 7.72 -21.01 10.46
C ILE A 188 6.66 -22.09 10.21
N ASN A 189 7.01 -23.07 9.38
CA ASN A 189 6.17 -24.25 9.17
C ASN A 189 5.78 -24.89 10.51
N ALA A 190 4.50 -25.15 10.73
CA ALA A 190 3.99 -25.78 11.96
C ALA A 190 4.77 -27.07 12.35
N GLY A 191 5.27 -27.82 11.37
CA GLY A 191 6.14 -28.98 11.60
C GLY A 191 7.50 -28.63 12.21
N VAL A 192 8.08 -27.48 11.85
CA VAL A 192 9.33 -26.97 12.44
C VAL A 192 9.11 -26.51 13.88
N ILE A 193 7.98 -25.86 14.17
CA ILE A 193 7.59 -25.49 15.54
C ILE A 193 7.47 -26.74 16.41
N LEU A 194 6.74 -27.77 15.93
CA LEU A 194 6.58 -29.03 16.63
C LEU A 194 7.92 -29.75 16.87
N LEU A 195 8.81 -29.77 15.88
CA LEU A 195 10.15 -30.35 15.99
C LEU A 195 10.98 -29.63 17.07
N CYS A 196 10.96 -28.29 17.08
CA CYS A 196 11.64 -27.48 18.09
C CYS A 196 11.11 -27.78 19.51
N CYS A 197 9.79 -27.94 19.67
CA CYS A 197 9.18 -28.32 20.95
C CYS A 197 9.64 -29.72 21.41
N ILE A 198 9.67 -30.70 20.50
CA ILE A 198 10.11 -32.07 20.81
C ILE A 198 11.60 -32.09 21.23
N VAL A 199 12.46 -31.40 20.49
CA VAL A 199 13.90 -31.32 20.80
C VAL A 199 14.13 -30.66 22.17
N SER A 200 13.42 -29.58 22.46
CA SER A 200 13.50 -28.88 23.74
C SER A 200 13.07 -29.78 24.91
N LEU A 201 12.02 -30.57 24.72
CA LEU A 201 11.52 -31.51 25.72
C LEU A 201 12.50 -32.69 25.96
N LEU A 202 13.12 -33.21 24.90
CA LEU A 202 14.15 -34.25 25.01
C LEU A 202 15.39 -33.76 25.76
N LEU A 203 15.83 -32.52 25.49
CA LEU A 203 16.96 -31.92 26.22
C LEU A 203 16.65 -31.77 27.71
N LEU A 204 15.45 -31.32 28.07
CA LEU A 204 15.02 -31.22 29.47
C LEU A 204 15.00 -32.59 30.16
N ILE A 205 14.53 -33.64 29.48
CA ILE A 205 14.55 -35.00 30.00
C ILE A 205 15.98 -35.48 30.24
N LEU A 206 16.89 -35.30 29.28
CA LEU A 206 18.30 -35.68 29.42
C LEU A 206 18.97 -34.93 30.58
N LEU A 207 18.67 -33.65 30.75
CA LEU A 207 19.18 -32.83 31.85
C LEU A 207 18.67 -33.35 33.20
N ALA A 208 17.38 -33.72 33.29
CA ALA A 208 16.81 -34.32 34.50
C ALA A 208 17.48 -35.66 34.84
N PHE A 209 17.73 -36.52 33.84
CA PHE A 209 18.46 -37.78 34.03
C PHE A 209 19.90 -37.55 34.49
N ALA A 210 20.62 -36.61 33.89
CA ALA A 210 21.98 -36.27 34.28
C ALA A 210 22.05 -35.77 35.73
N LEU A 211 21.10 -34.91 36.13
CA LEU A 211 21.00 -34.43 37.51
C LEU A 211 20.64 -35.55 38.50
N ALA A 212 19.75 -36.47 38.12
CA ALA A 212 19.38 -37.62 38.95
C ALA A 212 20.56 -38.59 39.13
N ALA A 213 21.33 -38.86 38.06
CA ALA A 213 22.52 -39.70 38.12
C ALA A 213 23.62 -39.08 39.00
N ARG A 214 23.83 -37.76 38.89
CA ARG A 214 24.79 -37.03 39.73
C ARG A 214 24.43 -37.07 41.21
N ARG A 215 23.14 -36.99 41.57
CA ARG A 215 22.69 -37.13 42.98
C ARG A 215 22.98 -38.52 43.55
N ARG A 216 22.90 -39.59 42.75
CA ARG A 216 23.18 -40.96 43.22
C ARG A 216 24.66 -41.27 43.41
N GLY A 217 25.57 -40.58 42.71
CA GLY A 217 27.02 -40.77 42.88
C GLY A 217 27.64 -40.06 44.09
N ASN A 218 26.88 -39.18 44.76
CA ASN A 218 27.33 -38.41 45.94
C ASN A 218 26.70 -38.89 47.26
N ALA A 219 25.96 -40.00 47.24
CA ALA A 219 25.39 -40.67 48.42
C ALA A 219 26.14 -41.99 48.66
#